data_AF-A0A132GPT7-F1
#
_entry.id   AF-A0A132GPT7-F1
#
_cell.length_a   1.000
_cell.length_b   1.000
_cell.length_c   1.000
_cell.angle_alpha   90.00
_cell.angle_beta   90.00
_cell.angle_gamma   90.00
#
_symmetry.space_group_name_H-M   'P 1'
#
loop_
_entity.id
_entity.type
_entity.pdbx_description
1 polymer ?
#
loop_
_entity_poly.entity_id
_entity_poly.type
_entity_poly.pdbx_seq_one_letter_code
_entity_poly.pdbx_strand_id
1 'polypeptide(L)'
;MTGVLLGILDEVQKKEVKDEGTKVEENSPEQVGNQPDESPQYPFPEELISELYDYDNIVFKHISSKSELGCIIKRKDHKEKLAECSGKKVLAYHILWRLRNLLSDEQREDWINDIAAECGYKVDTISKKYKDETNMKPENVKLLHELSSLFDSYDTKM
;
A
#
# COMPACT_ATOMS: atom_id res chain seq x y z
N MET A 1 -25.75 -60.41 2.30
CA MET A 1 -24.65 -60.49 1.32
C MET A 1 -23.53 -59.60 1.85
N THR A 2 -22.68 -60.07 2.77
CA THR A 2 -21.42 -60.84 2.60
C THR A 2 -20.28 -60.08 1.91
N GLY A 3 -19.18 -59.93 2.67
CA GLY A 3 -17.84 -59.48 2.26
C GLY A 3 -17.14 -58.76 3.43
N VAL A 4 -16.73 -59.42 4.54
CA VAL A 4 -15.46 -60.17 4.79
C VAL A 4 -14.22 -59.33 4.38
N LEU A 5 -13.32 -58.90 5.27
CA LEU A 5 -12.18 -59.62 5.87
C LEU A 5 -11.50 -58.70 6.92
N LEU A 6 -11.35 -59.11 8.19
CA LEU A 6 -10.14 -59.73 8.81
C LEU A 6 -8.97 -58.73 8.98
N GLY A 7 -8.71 -58.22 10.19
CA GLY A 7 -7.71 -58.75 11.16
C GLY A 7 -6.50 -57.78 11.19
N ILE A 8 -5.77 -57.47 12.26
CA ILE A 8 -5.37 -58.19 13.47
C ILE A 8 -5.01 -57.16 14.56
N LEU A 9 -5.17 -57.58 15.81
CA LEU A 9 -4.88 -56.96 17.10
C LEU A 9 -3.36 -56.86 17.43
N ASP A 10 -3.06 -56.29 18.60
CA ASP A 10 -1.84 -56.47 19.42
C ASP A 10 -0.59 -55.66 19.04
N GLU A 11 0.22 -55.09 19.95
CA GLU A 11 0.37 -55.32 21.38
C GLU A 11 1.03 -54.09 22.04
N VAL A 12 0.68 -53.82 23.29
CA VAL A 12 1.33 -52.84 24.18
C VAL A 12 2.63 -53.45 24.73
N GLN A 13 3.76 -52.75 24.62
CA GLN A 13 4.87 -52.94 25.56
C GLN A 13 5.44 -51.61 26.07
N LYS A 14 5.23 -51.38 27.36
CA LYS A 14 5.97 -50.42 28.21
C LYS A 14 7.40 -50.93 28.43
N LYS A 15 8.38 -50.03 28.48
CA LYS A 15 9.54 -50.09 29.39
C LYS A 15 10.19 -48.72 29.52
N GLU A 16 10.10 -48.15 30.73
CA GLU A 16 11.05 -47.17 31.26
C GLU A 16 12.41 -47.85 31.46
N VAL A 17 13.51 -47.10 31.33
CA VAL A 17 14.55 -46.87 32.38
C VAL A 17 15.64 -45.93 31.84
N LYS A 18 16.04 -45.02 32.73
CA LYS A 18 17.11 -44.00 32.75
C LYS A 18 18.45 -44.39 32.10
N ASP A 19 19.16 -43.36 31.60
CA ASP A 19 20.60 -43.21 31.85
C ASP A 19 20.98 -41.71 31.93
N GLU A 20 21.71 -41.34 32.98
CA GLU A 20 22.31 -40.02 33.23
C GLU A 20 23.73 -39.99 32.65
N GLY A 21 24.10 -38.91 31.94
CA GLY A 21 25.52 -38.51 31.87
C GLY A 21 26.03 -37.82 30.61
N THR A 22 26.43 -36.55 30.79
CA THR A 22 27.59 -35.87 30.17
C THR A 22 27.41 -35.02 28.89
N LYS A 23 27.16 -33.72 29.13
CA LYS A 23 27.91 -32.49 28.73
C LYS A 23 28.36 -32.24 27.27
N VAL A 24 27.79 -31.13 26.76
CA VAL A 24 28.23 -30.09 25.79
C VAL A 24 28.61 -30.46 24.34
N GLU A 25 27.81 -29.96 23.41
CA GLU A 25 28.36 -29.21 22.28
C GLU A 25 27.42 -28.06 21.85
N GLU A 26 28.09 -26.96 21.54
CA GLU A 26 27.68 -25.62 21.14
C GLU A 26 26.84 -25.63 19.85
N ASN A 27 25.75 -24.85 19.80
CA ASN A 27 25.41 -24.04 18.63
C ASN A 27 24.35 -22.97 18.95
N SER A 28 24.59 -21.82 18.33
CA SER A 28 24.07 -20.48 18.54
C SER A 28 22.61 -20.26 18.07
N PRO A 29 22.01 -19.08 18.34
CA PRO A 29 20.57 -18.87 18.38
C PRO A 29 19.94 -18.69 17.00
N GLU A 30 18.80 -19.33 16.74
CA GLU A 30 17.93 -18.97 15.62
C GLU A 30 17.17 -17.68 15.96
N GLN A 31 17.79 -16.54 15.66
CA GLN A 31 17.05 -15.37 15.18
C GLN A 31 16.90 -15.51 13.66
N VAL A 32 15.69 -15.72 13.13
CA VAL A 32 15.30 -15.13 11.84
C VAL A 32 13.79 -14.92 11.86
N GLY A 33 13.38 -13.66 11.74
CA GLY A 33 11.99 -13.25 11.65
C GLY A 33 11.73 -11.76 11.83
N ASN A 34 12.77 -10.92 11.88
CA ASN A 34 12.62 -9.50 11.60
C ASN A 34 13.05 -9.26 10.16
N GLN A 35 12.11 -9.36 9.22
CA GLN A 35 12.17 -8.47 8.07
C GLN A 35 11.45 -7.20 8.52
N PRO A 36 12.14 -6.05 8.62
CA PRO A 36 11.41 -4.79 8.55
C PRO A 36 10.74 -4.78 7.17
N ASP A 37 9.46 -4.45 7.13
CA ASP A 37 8.85 -3.97 5.90
C ASP A 37 9.56 -2.67 5.50
N GLU A 38 10.64 -2.80 4.72
CA GLU A 38 11.39 -1.69 4.15
C GLU A 38 10.72 -1.17 2.88
N SER A 39 9.39 -1.12 2.86
CA SER A 39 8.68 -0.37 1.86
C SER A 39 9.08 1.11 2.01
N PRO A 40 9.55 1.80 0.95
CA PRO A 40 10.08 3.15 1.08
C PRO A 40 9.03 4.07 1.71
N GLN A 41 9.33 4.62 2.88
CA GLN A 41 8.40 5.50 3.56
C GLN A 41 8.55 6.92 3.04
N TYR A 42 7.54 7.38 2.32
CA TYR A 42 7.54 8.75 1.77
C TYR A 42 7.05 9.76 2.83
N PRO A 43 7.75 10.91 3.00
CA PRO A 43 7.55 11.81 4.14
C PRO A 43 6.36 12.78 3.96
N PHE A 44 5.24 12.33 3.39
CA PHE A 44 4.07 13.18 3.21
C PHE A 44 3.47 13.64 4.55
N PRO A 45 3.12 14.94 4.70
CA PRO A 45 2.47 15.45 5.92
C PRO A 45 1.14 14.74 6.21
N GLU A 46 0.88 14.40 7.47
CA GLU A 46 -0.39 13.76 7.88
C GLU A 46 -1.61 14.67 7.67
N GLU A 47 -1.39 15.99 7.70
CA GLU A 47 -2.42 17.00 7.39
C GLU A 47 -2.88 16.87 5.94
N LEU A 48 -1.93 16.79 4.98
CA LEU A 48 -2.23 16.60 3.56
C LEU A 48 -3.00 15.29 3.32
N ILE A 49 -2.59 14.20 3.97
CA ILE A 49 -3.31 12.92 3.85
C ILE A 49 -4.74 13.07 4.39
N SER A 50 -4.92 13.84 5.47
CA SER A 50 -6.25 14.14 6.02
C SER A 50 -7.12 14.88 5.01
N GLU A 51 -6.60 15.96 4.44
CA GLU A 51 -7.33 16.80 3.49
C GLU A 51 -7.61 16.06 2.17
N LEU A 52 -6.70 15.18 1.74
CA LEU A 52 -6.94 14.31 0.58
C LEU A 52 -8.03 13.27 0.84
N TYR A 53 -8.20 12.81 2.08
CA TYR A 53 -9.26 11.88 2.45
C TYR A 53 -10.66 12.51 2.35
N ASP A 54 -10.79 13.85 2.41
CA ASP A 54 -12.06 14.53 2.15
C ASP A 54 -12.56 14.36 0.70
N TYR A 55 -11.66 13.91 -0.20
CA TYR A 55 -11.99 13.57 -1.59
C TYR A 55 -12.28 12.07 -1.80
N ASP A 56 -12.35 11.28 -0.72
CA ASP A 56 -12.86 9.92 -0.75
C ASP A 56 -14.29 9.88 -1.31
N ASN A 57 -14.59 8.89 -2.14
CA ASN A 57 -15.83 8.80 -2.93
C ASN A 57 -16.10 9.97 -3.90
N ILE A 58 -15.24 10.99 -3.97
CA ILE A 58 -15.37 12.14 -4.89
C ILE A 58 -14.42 11.97 -6.09
N VAL A 59 -13.14 11.78 -5.80
CA VAL A 59 -12.08 11.58 -6.81
C VAL A 59 -11.69 10.11 -6.87
N PHE A 60 -11.42 9.52 -5.71
CA PHE A 60 -11.12 8.10 -5.57
C PHE A 60 -12.38 7.34 -5.15
N LYS A 61 -12.41 6.04 -5.46
CA LYS A 61 -13.36 5.11 -4.85
C LYS A 61 -13.08 5.02 -3.36
N HIS A 62 -14.11 4.63 -2.61
CA HIS A 62 -14.03 4.48 -1.17
C HIS A 62 -12.77 3.74 -0.72
N ILE A 63 -12.01 4.37 0.17
CA ILE A 63 -10.95 3.79 0.98
C ILE A 63 -11.45 3.72 2.43
N SER A 64 -11.24 2.58 3.07
CA SER A 64 -11.77 2.22 4.39
C SER A 64 -11.44 3.21 5.51
N SER A 65 -10.32 3.94 5.41
CA SER A 65 -9.94 4.96 6.38
C SER A 65 -8.88 5.93 5.85
N LYS A 66 -8.78 7.09 6.51
CA LYS A 66 -7.65 8.02 6.31
C LYS A 66 -6.30 7.33 6.52
N SER A 67 -6.20 6.43 7.51
CA SER A 67 -4.96 5.69 7.78
C SER A 67 -4.57 4.81 6.60
N GLU A 68 -5.55 4.14 5.99
CA GLU A 68 -5.33 3.29 4.83
C GLU A 68 -4.90 4.12 3.61
N LEU A 69 -5.54 5.26 3.36
CA LEU A 69 -5.08 6.20 2.33
C LEU A 69 -3.63 6.63 2.60
N GLY A 70 -3.30 6.93 3.86
CA GLY A 70 -1.94 7.24 4.27
C GLY A 70 -0.95 6.12 3.99
N CYS A 71 -1.30 4.86 4.27
CA CYS A 71 -0.46 3.72 3.95
C CYS A 71 -0.22 3.60 2.44
N ILE A 72 -1.27 3.70 1.62
CA ILE A 72 -1.16 3.64 0.16
C ILE A 72 -0.25 4.75 -0.37
N ILE A 73 -0.50 6.01 0.01
CA ILE A 73 0.27 7.17 -0.49
C ILE A 73 1.72 7.12 -0.01
N LYS A 74 1.96 6.68 1.24
CA LYS A 74 3.31 6.56 1.80
C LYS A 74 4.01 5.25 1.44
N ARG A 75 3.40 4.45 0.56
CA ARG A 75 3.88 3.13 0.13
C ARG A 75 4.25 2.22 1.30
N LYS A 76 3.42 2.22 2.34
CA LYS A 76 3.47 1.23 3.43
C LYS A 76 2.54 0.07 3.11
N ASP A 77 2.59 -0.98 3.92
CA ASP A 77 1.59 -2.04 3.93
C ASP A 77 0.15 -1.52 3.93
N HIS A 78 -0.60 -1.97 2.93
CA HIS A 78 -1.99 -1.63 2.72
C HIS A 78 -2.71 -2.82 2.07
N LYS A 79 -4.03 -2.83 2.21
CA LYS A 79 -4.94 -3.86 1.68
C LYS A 79 -5.73 -3.38 0.48
N GLU A 80 -5.96 -2.08 0.39
CA GLU A 80 -6.78 -1.45 -0.63
C GLU A 80 -5.92 -0.80 -1.71
N LYS A 81 -6.43 -0.77 -2.94
CA LYS A 81 -5.76 -0.08 -4.06
C LYS A 81 -6.39 1.27 -4.27
N LEU A 82 -5.57 2.27 -4.58
CA LEU A 82 -6.07 3.56 -5.03
C LEU A 82 -6.68 3.41 -6.42
N ALA A 83 -7.98 3.66 -6.54
CA ALA A 83 -8.71 3.61 -7.80
C ALA A 83 -9.60 4.84 -7.94
N GLU A 84 -9.71 5.40 -9.14
CA GLU A 84 -10.51 6.58 -9.41
C GLU A 84 -12.00 6.26 -9.58
N CYS A 85 -12.84 7.24 -9.27
CA CYS A 85 -14.24 7.25 -9.69
C CYS A 85 -14.36 7.48 -11.21
N SER A 86 -15.44 6.96 -11.82
CA SER A 86 -15.65 7.10 -13.26
C SER A 86 -15.65 8.57 -13.70
N GLY A 87 -14.86 8.90 -14.72
CA GLY A 87 -14.71 10.26 -15.23
C GLY A 87 -13.85 11.19 -14.36
N LYS A 88 -13.15 10.67 -13.34
CA LYS A 88 -12.27 11.45 -12.44
C LYS A 88 -10.78 11.24 -12.69
N LYS A 89 -10.40 10.55 -13.78
CA LYS A 89 -9.00 10.22 -14.12
C LYS A 89 -8.05 11.42 -14.06
N VAL A 90 -8.41 12.55 -14.66
CA VAL A 90 -7.53 13.74 -14.66
C VAL A 90 -7.34 14.31 -13.25
N LEU A 91 -8.36 14.25 -12.39
CA LEU A 91 -8.24 14.66 -10.99
C LEU A 91 -7.31 13.73 -10.21
N ALA A 92 -7.41 12.41 -10.43
CA ALA A 92 -6.47 11.45 -9.89
C ALA A 92 -5.04 11.72 -10.39
N TYR A 93 -4.86 11.97 -11.70
CA TYR A 93 -3.55 12.34 -12.26
C TYR A 93 -3.00 13.62 -11.63
N HIS A 94 -3.86 14.60 -11.38
CA HIS A 94 -3.49 15.83 -10.70
C HIS A 94 -2.94 15.57 -9.30
N ILE A 95 -3.68 14.81 -8.48
CA ILE A 95 -3.26 14.46 -7.12
C ILE A 95 -1.93 13.73 -7.14
N LEU A 96 -1.78 12.69 -7.98
CA LEU A 96 -0.54 11.93 -8.08
C LEU A 96 0.63 12.80 -8.52
N TRP A 97 0.44 13.62 -9.56
CA TRP A 97 1.53 14.47 -10.05
C TRP A 97 1.94 15.57 -9.05
N ARG A 98 0.98 16.14 -8.31
CA ARG A 98 1.28 17.13 -7.27
C ARG A 98 1.96 16.49 -6.06
N LEU A 99 1.51 15.32 -5.61
CA LEU A 99 2.18 14.54 -4.55
C LEU A 99 3.63 14.25 -4.92
N ARG A 100 3.88 13.78 -6.15
CA ARG A 100 5.25 13.59 -6.65
C ARG A 100 6.10 14.85 -6.40
N ASN A 101 5.61 16.03 -6.76
CA ASN A 101 6.39 17.26 -6.65
C ASN A 101 6.74 17.67 -5.20
N LEU A 102 6.04 17.15 -4.20
CA LEU A 102 6.36 17.36 -2.78
C LEU A 102 7.54 16.50 -2.28
N LEU A 103 7.99 15.53 -3.07
CA LEU A 103 9.11 14.66 -2.73
C LEU A 103 10.45 15.25 -3.19
N SER A 104 11.55 14.75 -2.62
CA SER A 104 12.91 15.06 -3.12
C SER A 104 13.12 14.49 -4.52
N ASP A 105 14.07 15.04 -5.28
CA ASP A 105 14.38 14.57 -6.63
C ASP A 105 14.70 13.07 -6.70
N GLU A 106 15.36 12.56 -5.66
CA GLU A 106 15.69 11.14 -5.52
C GLU A 106 14.45 10.25 -5.32
N GLN A 107 13.41 10.76 -4.65
CA GLN A 107 12.20 10.00 -4.33
C GLN A 107 11.11 10.12 -5.40
N ARG A 108 11.11 11.21 -6.17
CA ARG A 108 10.06 11.57 -7.13
C ARG A 108 9.77 10.48 -8.15
N GLU A 109 10.81 9.96 -8.80
CA GLU A 109 10.67 8.97 -9.88
C GLU A 109 10.24 7.60 -9.33
N ASP A 110 10.84 7.15 -8.25
CA ASP A 110 10.50 5.86 -7.65
C ASP A 110 9.04 5.85 -7.19
N TRP A 111 8.62 6.91 -6.49
CA TRP A 111 7.25 7.02 -5.99
C TRP A 111 6.21 7.01 -7.11
N ILE A 112 6.40 7.85 -8.14
CA ILE A 112 5.39 7.99 -9.20
C ILE A 112 5.29 6.73 -10.05
N ASN A 113 6.41 6.04 -10.30
CA ASN A 113 6.41 4.80 -11.06
C ASN A 113 5.66 3.69 -10.31
N ASP A 114 5.93 3.54 -9.01
CA ASP A 114 5.31 2.51 -8.20
C ASP A 114 3.80 2.73 -8.01
N ILE A 115 3.39 3.95 -7.60
CA ILE A 115 1.97 4.23 -7.39
C ILE A 115 1.17 4.25 -8.70
N ALA A 116 1.78 4.71 -9.81
CA ALA A 116 1.12 4.65 -11.12
C ALA A 116 0.90 3.21 -11.56
N ALA A 117 1.88 2.32 -11.36
CA ALA A 117 1.75 0.91 -11.66
C ALA A 117 0.62 0.26 -10.85
N GLU A 118 0.53 0.56 -9.56
CA GLU A 118 -0.55 0.06 -8.70
C GLU A 118 -1.93 0.53 -9.14
N CYS A 119 -2.05 1.79 -9.56
CA CYS A 119 -3.27 2.38 -10.10
C CYS A 119 -3.59 1.93 -11.54
N GLY A 120 -2.69 1.21 -12.22
CA GLY A 120 -2.84 0.81 -13.62
C GLY A 120 -2.69 1.97 -14.62
N TYR A 121 -1.91 3.00 -14.27
CA TYR A 121 -1.64 4.17 -15.09
C TYR A 121 -0.24 4.14 -15.71
N LYS A 122 -0.05 4.91 -16.78
CA LYS A 122 1.28 5.22 -17.33
C LYS A 122 1.72 6.57 -16.81
N VAL A 123 2.94 6.67 -16.27
CA VAL A 123 3.52 7.94 -15.80
C VAL A 123 3.50 9.01 -16.89
N ASP A 124 3.84 8.65 -18.13
CA ASP A 124 3.73 9.55 -19.31
C ASP A 124 2.33 10.12 -19.53
N THR A 125 1.28 9.38 -19.19
CA THR A 125 -0.10 9.86 -19.32
C THR A 125 -0.43 10.82 -18.20
N ILE A 126 -0.01 10.51 -16.97
CA ILE A 126 -0.16 11.39 -15.82
C ILE A 126 0.52 12.73 -16.10
N SER A 127 1.80 12.73 -16.45
CA SER A 127 2.61 13.93 -16.70
C SER A 127 2.04 14.83 -17.79
N LYS A 128 1.48 14.25 -18.85
CA LYS A 128 0.88 15.00 -19.96
C LYS A 128 -0.52 15.55 -19.64
N LYS A 129 -1.29 14.86 -18.80
CA LYS A 129 -2.73 15.12 -18.64
C LYS A 129 -3.16 15.65 -17.28
N TYR A 130 -2.28 15.74 -16.29
CA TYR A 130 -2.65 16.15 -14.92
C TYR A 130 -3.28 17.56 -14.80
N LYS A 131 -3.24 18.37 -15.86
CA LYS A 131 -3.88 19.70 -15.98
C LYS A 131 -4.77 19.83 -17.24
N ASP A 132 -5.11 18.70 -17.88
CA ASP A 132 -5.90 18.73 -19.12
C ASP A 132 -7.39 18.92 -18.82
N GLU A 133 -7.86 20.15 -19.01
CA GLU A 133 -9.26 20.54 -18.81
C GLU A 133 -10.14 20.37 -20.06
N THR A 134 -9.56 20.03 -21.22
CA THR A 134 -10.17 20.16 -22.56
C THR A 134 -11.54 19.50 -22.71
N ASN A 135 -11.79 18.40 -21.98
CA ASN A 135 -13.06 17.65 -22.01
C ASN A 135 -13.62 17.40 -20.60
N MET A 136 -13.22 18.22 -19.65
CA MET A 136 -13.61 18.08 -18.27
C MET A 136 -14.96 18.75 -18.02
N LYS A 137 -15.84 18.07 -17.27
CA LYS A 137 -17.11 18.67 -16.86
C LYS A 137 -16.86 19.88 -15.94
N PRO A 138 -17.70 20.93 -15.95
CA PRO A 138 -17.48 22.13 -15.13
C PRO A 138 -17.26 21.84 -13.64
N GLU A 139 -17.98 20.88 -13.05
CA GLU A 139 -17.79 20.49 -11.66
C GLU A 139 -16.41 19.85 -11.39
N ASN A 140 -15.86 19.15 -12.38
CA ASN A 140 -14.53 18.58 -12.28
C ASN A 140 -13.46 19.66 -12.46
N VAL A 141 -13.68 20.66 -13.31
CA VAL A 141 -12.78 21.82 -13.45
C VAL A 141 -12.70 22.56 -12.11
N LYS A 142 -13.84 22.80 -11.45
CA LYS A 142 -13.87 23.39 -10.11
C LYS A 142 -13.07 22.58 -9.10
N LEU A 143 -13.28 21.26 -9.06
CA LEU A 143 -12.51 20.34 -8.19
C LEU A 143 -11.01 20.37 -8.51
N LEU A 144 -10.62 20.48 -9.78
CA LEU A 144 -9.20 20.57 -10.19
C LEU A 144 -8.55 21.84 -9.61
N HIS A 145 -9.25 22.98 -9.64
CA HIS A 145 -8.77 24.22 -9.05
C HIS A 145 -8.75 24.19 -7.51
N GLU A 146 -9.73 23.56 -6.88
CA GLU A 146 -9.74 23.34 -5.42
C GLU A 146 -8.53 22.48 -4.99
N LEU A 147 -8.28 21.37 -5.69
CA LEU A 147 -7.09 20.55 -5.48
C LEU A 147 -5.78 21.31 -5.76
N SER A 148 -5.73 22.12 -6.81
CA SER A 148 -4.55 22.96 -7.08
C SER A 148 -4.25 23.88 -5.91
N SER A 149 -5.29 24.56 -5.39
CA SER A 149 -5.18 25.49 -4.25
C SER A 149 -4.74 24.78 -2.98
N LEU A 150 -5.25 23.56 -2.74
CA LEU A 150 -4.81 22.69 -1.64
C LEU A 150 -3.30 22.46 -1.72
N PHE A 151 -2.78 22.00 -2.85
CA PHE A 151 -1.35 21.71 -3.02
C PHE A 151 -0.46 22.95 -3.00
N ASP A 152 -0.94 24.09 -3.51
CA ASP A 152 -0.18 25.37 -3.46
C ASP A 152 0.14 25.78 -2.01
N SER A 153 -0.71 25.40 -1.05
CA SER A 153 -0.48 25.63 0.39
C SER A 153 0.64 24.76 0.98
N TYR A 154 1.04 23.68 0.31
CA TYR A 154 2.12 22.78 0.72
C TYR A 154 3.42 23.07 -0.02
N ASP A 155 3.33 23.47 -1.29
CA ASP A 155 4.49 23.92 -2.09
C ASP A 155 5.17 25.16 -1.48
N THR A 156 4.44 25.94 -0.68
CA THR A 156 4.96 27.13 0.03
C THR A 156 5.50 26.84 1.43
N LYS A 157 5.27 25.62 1.95
CA LYS A 157 5.70 25.19 3.30
C LYS A 157 6.97 24.32 3.29
N MET A 158 7.32 23.75 2.14
CA MET A 158 8.49 22.91 1.89
C MET A 158 9.64 23.74 1.32
#